data_AF-A0A9D7D9L2-F1
#
_entry.id   AF-A0A9D7D9L2-F1
#
_cell.length_a   1.000
_cell.length_b   1.000
_cell.length_c   1.000
_cell.angle_alpha   90.00
_cell.angle_beta   90.00
_cell.angle_gamma   90.00
#
_symmetry.space_group_name_H-M   'P 1'
#
loop_
_entity.id
_entity.type
_entity.pdbx_description
1 polymer ?
#
loop_
_entity_poly.entity_id
_entity_poly.type
_entity_poly.pdbx_seq_one_letter_code
_entity_poly.pdbx_strand_id
1 'polypeptide(L)'
;MQAGFPTDCAMCHDEGAWSNATFNHNTTNFPLVGSHTTVDCMQCHANGFVGTPTDCASCHIADYNATTAPNHVQAGFPTDCAQCHDPSAWVPATFDHDNTGFPLTGQHASTSCIQCHANGYAGTPTECNACHMPDYNSANDPNHAADQFPTDCAECHGTTAWVPSTFDHDAMYFNIYSGNHSSVWNNCATCHTSPNDFSVFTCTDCHNNQSQLANNHSDVNGYSFSSTACYNCHN
;
A
#
# COMPACT_ATOMS: atom_id res chain seq x y z
N MET A 1 21.33 -26.64 44.10
CA MET A 1 20.32 -26.09 43.17
C MET A 1 20.02 -27.18 42.15
N GLN A 2 18.78 -27.67 42.11
CA GLN A 2 18.35 -28.67 41.14
C GLN A 2 18.16 -27.94 39.80
N ALA A 3 18.90 -28.32 38.76
CA ALA A 3 19.01 -27.57 37.50
C ALA A 3 17.71 -27.49 36.66
N GLY A 4 16.54 -27.86 37.19
CA GLY A 4 15.25 -27.69 36.50
C GLY A 4 15.19 -28.43 35.16
N PHE A 5 15.82 -29.60 35.06
CA PHE A 5 15.75 -30.42 33.86
C PHE A 5 14.31 -30.91 33.61
N PRO A 6 13.91 -31.05 32.33
CA PRO A 6 12.64 -31.66 31.97
C PRO A 6 12.52 -33.07 32.54
N THR A 7 11.31 -33.47 32.92
CA THR A 7 11.04 -34.82 33.46
C THR A 7 10.91 -35.89 32.38
N ASP A 8 10.92 -35.51 31.11
CA ASP A 8 10.97 -36.43 29.98
C ASP A 8 12.42 -36.83 29.68
N CYS A 9 12.86 -37.92 30.31
CA CYS A 9 14.23 -38.41 30.21
C CYS A 9 14.61 -38.81 28.77
N ALA A 10 13.64 -39.20 27.94
CA ALA A 10 13.87 -39.66 26.57
C ALA A 10 14.36 -38.55 25.64
N MET A 11 14.23 -37.27 26.04
CA MET A 11 14.75 -36.14 25.27
C MET A 11 16.27 -36.05 25.25
N CYS A 12 16.93 -36.65 26.25
CA CYS A 12 18.38 -36.62 26.40
C CYS A 12 19.00 -38.02 26.43
N HIS A 13 18.26 -39.02 26.91
CA HIS A 13 18.76 -40.37 27.15
C HIS A 13 18.11 -41.39 26.22
N ASP A 14 18.93 -42.27 25.65
CA ASP A 14 18.48 -43.48 24.96
C ASP A 14 18.45 -44.67 25.94
N GLU A 15 17.43 -45.54 25.83
CA GLU A 15 17.26 -46.71 26.72
C GLU A 15 18.44 -47.70 26.64
N GLY A 16 19.17 -47.74 25.53
CA GLY A 16 20.36 -48.57 25.32
C GLY A 16 21.69 -47.89 25.68
N ALA A 17 21.70 -46.57 25.90
CA ALA A 17 22.92 -45.79 26.13
C ALA A 17 22.71 -44.62 27.11
N TRP A 18 22.14 -44.90 28.28
CA TRP A 18 21.75 -43.90 29.29
C TRP A 18 22.88 -42.98 29.76
N SER A 19 24.14 -43.44 29.72
CA SER A 19 25.32 -42.67 30.15
C SER A 19 25.74 -41.56 29.17
N ASN A 20 25.25 -41.57 27.92
CA ASN A 20 25.62 -40.61 26.90
C ASN A 20 24.42 -39.73 26.54
N ALA A 21 24.18 -38.71 27.35
CA ALA A 21 23.08 -37.78 27.12
C ALA A 21 23.37 -36.90 25.90
N THR A 22 22.52 -36.94 24.88
CA THR A 22 22.59 -36.04 23.73
C THR A 22 21.29 -35.26 23.61
N PHE A 23 21.40 -33.93 23.55
CA PHE A 23 20.26 -33.05 23.37
C PHE A 23 20.38 -32.30 22.04
N ASN A 24 19.31 -32.29 21.26
CA ASN A 24 19.26 -31.63 19.95
C ASN A 24 18.29 -30.44 19.98
N HIS A 25 18.81 -29.21 19.99
CA HIS A 25 17.97 -28.01 19.97
C HIS A 25 17.07 -27.90 18.73
N ASN A 26 17.44 -28.52 17.60
CA ASN A 26 16.65 -28.47 16.37
C ASN A 26 15.31 -29.21 16.46
N THR A 27 15.08 -29.99 17.52
CA THR A 27 13.80 -30.65 17.79
C THR A 27 12.94 -29.87 18.79
N THR A 28 13.35 -28.67 19.19
CA THR A 28 12.62 -27.80 20.12
C THR A 28 11.93 -26.66 19.39
N ASN A 29 11.12 -25.88 20.12
CA ASN A 29 10.51 -24.66 19.60
C ASN A 29 11.51 -23.52 19.35
N PHE A 30 12.79 -23.70 19.71
CA PHE A 30 13.86 -22.75 19.45
C PHE A 30 15.09 -23.47 18.86
N PRO A 31 15.07 -23.80 17.55
CA PRO A 31 16.24 -24.27 16.84
C PRO A 31 17.35 -23.21 16.89
N LEU A 32 18.57 -23.61 17.25
CA LEU A 32 19.70 -22.68 17.30
C LEU A 32 20.21 -22.43 15.88
N VAL A 33 20.14 -21.18 15.46
CA VAL A 33 20.63 -20.70 14.15
C VAL A 33 21.51 -19.47 14.33
N GLY A 34 22.38 -19.21 13.35
CA GLY A 34 23.30 -18.08 13.39
C GLY A 34 24.16 -18.07 14.65
N SER A 35 24.28 -16.89 15.27
CA SER A 35 25.10 -16.69 16.48
C SER A 35 24.61 -17.48 17.71
N HIS A 36 23.36 -17.93 17.74
CA HIS A 36 22.84 -18.73 18.86
C HIS A 36 23.46 -20.13 18.93
N THR A 37 24.08 -20.62 17.85
CA THR A 37 24.71 -21.96 17.80
C THR A 37 25.95 -22.10 18.70
N THR A 38 26.56 -20.98 19.09
CA THR A 38 27.78 -20.97 19.91
C THR A 38 27.56 -20.38 21.31
N VAL A 39 26.31 -20.11 21.69
CA VAL A 39 25.96 -19.55 23.00
C VAL A 39 25.99 -20.65 24.06
N ASP A 40 26.61 -20.37 25.22
CA ASP A 40 26.61 -21.29 26.35
C ASP A 40 25.20 -21.51 26.89
N CYS A 41 24.83 -22.76 27.21
CA CYS A 41 23.48 -23.13 27.64
C CYS A 41 22.95 -22.27 28.79
N MET A 42 23.82 -21.92 29.75
CA MET A 42 23.44 -21.16 30.94
C MET A 42 23.16 -19.67 30.68
N GLN A 43 23.52 -19.14 29.50
CA GLN A 43 23.14 -17.78 29.12
C GLN A 43 21.62 -17.68 28.87
N CYS A 44 21.00 -18.77 28.39
CA CYS A 44 19.54 -18.84 28.20
C CYS A 44 18.85 -19.51 29.40
N HIS A 45 19.48 -20.52 30.00
CA HIS A 45 18.88 -21.38 31.03
C HIS A 45 19.34 -21.02 32.46
N ALA A 46 19.67 -19.74 32.71
CA ALA A 46 20.07 -19.26 34.04
C ALA A 46 19.06 -19.60 35.15
N ASN A 47 17.77 -19.65 34.80
CA ASN A 47 16.66 -19.96 35.72
C ASN A 47 16.12 -21.39 35.55
N GLY A 48 16.85 -22.27 34.87
CA GLY A 48 16.44 -23.64 34.54
C GLY A 48 16.08 -23.84 33.06
N PHE A 49 15.80 -25.10 32.69
CA PHE A 49 15.59 -25.52 31.30
C PHE A 49 14.12 -25.52 30.85
N VAL A 50 13.19 -25.15 31.73
CA VAL A 50 11.75 -25.10 31.45
C VAL A 50 11.29 -23.66 31.43
N GLY A 51 10.49 -23.29 30.43
CA GLY A 51 9.88 -21.96 30.33
C GLY A 51 10.84 -20.86 29.88
N THR A 52 11.99 -21.20 29.29
CA THR A 52 12.87 -20.21 28.66
C THR A 52 12.11 -19.50 27.53
N PRO A 53 12.04 -18.16 27.55
CA PRO A 53 11.38 -17.39 26.49
C PRO A 53 12.03 -17.65 25.13
N THR A 54 11.22 -17.61 24.08
CA THR A 54 11.66 -17.84 22.69
C THR A 54 11.53 -16.59 21.82
N ASP A 55 10.83 -15.56 22.29
CA ASP A 55 10.75 -14.28 21.60
C ASP A 55 12.05 -13.49 21.74
N CYS A 56 12.46 -12.85 20.65
CA CYS A 56 13.74 -12.14 20.57
C CYS A 56 13.85 -11.06 21.65
N ALA A 57 12.76 -10.31 21.87
CA ALA A 57 12.72 -9.16 22.75
C ALA A 57 12.96 -9.54 24.22
N SER A 58 12.52 -10.71 24.68
CA SER A 58 12.79 -11.17 26.05
C SER A 58 14.28 -11.21 26.41
N CYS A 59 15.18 -11.40 25.42
CA CYS A 59 16.62 -11.37 25.61
C CYS A 59 17.26 -10.07 25.08
N HIS A 60 16.80 -9.59 23.93
CA HIS A 60 17.43 -8.50 23.17
C HIS A 60 16.73 -7.14 23.31
N ILE A 61 15.88 -6.93 24.33
CA ILE A 61 15.21 -5.63 24.51
C ILE A 61 16.20 -4.48 24.75
N ALA A 62 17.36 -4.75 25.38
CA ALA A 62 18.40 -3.76 25.57
C ALA A 62 19.01 -3.33 24.23
N ASP A 63 19.27 -4.29 23.33
CA ASP A 63 19.78 -4.03 21.98
C ASP A 63 18.74 -3.26 21.15
N TYR A 64 17.47 -3.67 21.23
CA TYR A 64 16.34 -2.97 20.61
C TYR A 64 16.28 -1.50 21.05
N ASN A 65 16.38 -1.25 22.36
CA ASN A 65 16.31 0.11 22.91
C ASN A 65 17.56 0.96 22.61
N ALA A 66 18.72 0.33 22.42
CA ALA A 66 20.00 0.99 22.17
C ALA A 66 20.28 1.27 20.68
N THR A 67 19.51 0.65 19.76
CA THR A 67 19.74 0.79 18.32
C THR A 67 19.44 2.23 17.87
N THR A 68 20.35 2.83 17.09
CA THR A 68 20.22 4.22 16.61
C THR A 68 20.14 4.36 15.09
N ALA A 69 20.38 3.29 14.33
CA ALA A 69 20.48 3.34 12.87
C ALA A 69 19.80 2.13 12.20
N PRO A 70 18.48 2.18 11.95
CA PRO A 70 17.52 3.21 12.39
C PRO A 70 17.21 3.11 13.88
N ASN A 71 16.78 4.21 14.52
CA ASN A 71 16.36 4.16 15.92
C ASN A 71 15.01 3.45 16.07
N HIS A 72 15.01 2.23 16.62
CA HIS A 72 13.80 1.41 16.69
C HIS A 72 12.72 2.02 17.58
N VAL A 73 13.10 2.55 18.75
CA VAL A 73 12.16 3.16 19.71
C VAL A 73 11.53 4.43 19.12
N GLN A 74 12.35 5.28 18.48
CA GLN A 74 11.88 6.52 17.86
C GLN A 74 10.99 6.25 16.64
N ALA A 75 11.32 5.23 15.85
CA ALA A 75 10.50 4.79 14.73
C ALA A 75 9.25 4.01 15.17
N GLY A 76 9.19 3.54 16.42
CA GLY A 76 8.07 2.76 16.94
C GLY A 76 7.96 1.36 16.34
N PHE A 77 9.07 0.77 15.90
CA PHE A 77 9.06 -0.56 15.27
C PHE A 77 8.47 -1.63 16.21
N PRO A 78 7.88 -2.71 15.66
CA PRO A 78 7.45 -3.83 16.48
C PRO A 78 8.64 -4.58 17.09
N THR A 79 8.40 -5.28 18.19
CA THR A 79 9.39 -6.17 18.83
C THR A 79 9.43 -7.57 18.22
N ASP A 80 8.62 -7.82 17.19
CA ASP A 80 8.68 -9.03 16.37
C ASP A 80 9.83 -8.90 15.35
N CYS A 81 11.05 -9.17 15.83
CA CYS A 81 12.27 -8.90 15.07
C CYS A 81 12.35 -9.68 13.75
N ALA A 82 11.70 -10.85 13.68
CA ALA A 82 11.71 -11.73 12.51
C ALA A 82 11.00 -11.12 11.29
N GLN A 83 10.23 -10.04 11.47
CA GLN A 83 9.65 -9.29 10.35
C GLN A 83 10.71 -8.62 9.48
N CYS A 84 11.86 -8.28 10.06
CA CYS A 84 12.91 -7.52 9.37
C CYS A 84 14.29 -8.20 9.43
N HIS A 85 14.56 -9.00 10.47
CA HIS A 85 15.88 -9.55 10.73
C HIS A 85 15.89 -11.08 10.59
N ASP A 86 16.96 -11.59 9.96
CA ASP A 86 17.29 -13.01 9.97
C ASP A 86 18.34 -13.28 11.06
N PRO A 87 18.11 -14.20 12.02
CA PRO A 87 19.10 -14.53 13.05
C PRO A 87 20.42 -15.11 12.50
N SER A 88 20.43 -15.63 11.26
CA SER A 88 21.62 -16.09 10.54
C SER A 88 22.34 -14.96 9.81
N ALA A 89 21.66 -13.85 9.53
CA ALA A 89 22.19 -12.68 8.84
C ALA A 89 21.50 -11.40 9.36
N TRP A 90 21.83 -11.00 10.58
CA TRP A 90 21.10 -9.94 11.30
C TRP A 90 21.11 -8.58 10.59
N VAL A 91 22.19 -8.29 9.85
CA VAL A 91 22.38 -7.07 9.08
C VAL A 91 22.80 -7.45 7.65
N PRO A 92 22.20 -6.85 6.61
CA PRO A 92 21.14 -5.84 6.66
C PRO A 92 19.77 -6.44 7.04
N ALA A 93 18.95 -5.63 7.71
CA ALA A 93 17.53 -5.95 7.87
C ALA A 93 16.81 -5.71 6.53
N THR A 94 15.81 -6.52 6.24
CA THR A 94 15.01 -6.41 5.01
C THR A 94 13.53 -6.49 5.36
N PHE A 95 12.76 -5.51 4.91
CA PHE A 95 11.31 -5.56 4.92
C PHE A 95 10.83 -5.10 3.54
N ASP A 96 10.00 -5.92 2.91
CA ASP A 96 9.57 -5.72 1.53
C ASP A 96 8.08 -5.36 1.48
N HIS A 97 7.80 -4.10 1.15
CA HIS A 97 6.44 -3.58 1.01
C HIS A 97 5.68 -4.18 -0.20
N ASP A 98 6.36 -4.78 -1.17
CA ASP A 98 5.71 -5.45 -2.31
C ASP A 98 4.92 -6.69 -1.85
N ASN A 99 5.23 -7.22 -0.66
CA ASN A 99 4.47 -8.31 -0.04
C ASN A 99 3.30 -7.82 0.84
N THR A 100 2.99 -6.52 0.81
CA THR A 100 1.90 -5.91 1.56
C THR A 100 0.79 -5.39 0.63
N GLY A 101 -0.32 -4.92 1.20
CA GLY A 101 -1.39 -4.29 0.42
C GLY A 101 -1.03 -2.93 -0.18
N PHE A 102 0.15 -2.38 0.12
CA PHE A 102 0.59 -1.07 -0.36
C PHE A 102 2.06 -1.11 -0.82
N PRO A 103 2.31 -1.49 -2.09
CA PRO A 103 3.64 -1.41 -2.69
C PRO A 103 4.13 0.04 -2.75
N LEU A 104 5.35 0.29 -2.28
CA LEU A 104 5.92 1.62 -2.30
C LEU A 104 6.45 1.97 -3.70
N THR A 105 5.70 2.78 -4.43
CA THR A 105 6.05 3.23 -5.78
C THR A 105 6.22 4.74 -5.85
N GLY A 106 7.02 5.20 -6.83
CA GLY A 106 7.26 6.62 -7.05
C GLY A 106 7.75 7.35 -5.80
N GLN A 107 7.12 8.46 -5.44
CA GLN A 107 7.55 9.29 -4.31
C GLN A 107 7.40 8.59 -2.94
N HIS A 108 6.50 7.61 -2.83
CA HIS A 108 6.34 6.83 -1.60
C HIS A 108 7.55 5.94 -1.29
N ALA A 109 8.33 5.55 -2.30
CA ALA A 109 9.49 4.67 -2.14
C ALA A 109 10.61 5.23 -1.25
N SER A 110 10.65 6.56 -1.07
CA SER A 110 11.64 7.24 -0.23
C SER A 110 11.07 7.80 1.08
N THR A 111 9.78 7.55 1.34
CA THR A 111 9.07 8.07 2.53
C THR A 111 9.55 7.34 3.77
N SER A 112 9.76 8.08 4.87
CA SER A 112 10.14 7.46 6.14
C SER A 112 8.97 6.67 6.71
N CYS A 113 9.23 5.48 7.27
CA CYS A 113 8.19 4.60 7.81
C CYS A 113 7.22 5.33 8.77
N ILE A 114 7.75 6.20 9.63
CA ILE A 114 6.95 6.93 10.64
C ILE A 114 5.98 7.95 10.03
N GLN A 115 6.19 8.38 8.79
CA GLN A 115 5.26 9.29 8.11
C GLN A 115 3.91 8.61 7.85
N CYS A 116 3.89 7.30 7.63
CA CYS A 116 2.66 6.52 7.48
C CYS A 116 2.27 5.81 8.79
N HIS A 117 3.25 5.29 9.52
CA HIS A 117 3.05 4.48 10.72
C HIS A 117 3.09 5.28 12.03
N ALA A 118 2.76 6.57 12.00
CA ALA A 118 2.74 7.45 13.18
C ALA A 118 1.84 6.94 14.32
N ASN A 119 0.78 6.19 13.97
CA ASN A 119 -0.16 5.58 14.92
C ASN A 119 0.06 4.06 15.08
N GLY A 120 1.22 3.56 14.67
CA GLY A 120 1.57 2.14 14.67
C GLY A 120 1.59 1.51 13.27
N TYR A 121 2.08 0.27 13.24
CA TYR A 121 2.34 -0.48 11.99
C TYR A 121 1.17 -1.36 11.54
N ALA A 122 0.12 -1.47 12.34
CA ALA A 122 -1.08 -2.22 12.01
C ALA A 122 -2.20 -1.27 11.57
N GLY A 123 -2.94 -1.65 10.52
CA GLY A 123 -4.12 -0.92 10.07
C GLY A 123 -3.82 0.47 9.47
N THR A 124 -2.61 0.67 8.96
CA THR A 124 -2.26 1.91 8.24
C THR A 124 -3.14 2.02 6.98
N PRO A 125 -3.87 3.14 6.78
CA PRO A 125 -4.72 3.33 5.62
C PRO A 125 -3.93 3.24 4.31
N THR A 126 -4.56 2.71 3.27
CA THR A 126 -3.94 2.50 1.96
C THR A 126 -4.57 3.36 0.86
N GLU A 127 -5.71 3.97 1.15
CA GLU A 127 -6.42 4.86 0.24
C GLU A 127 -5.71 6.21 0.15
N CYS A 128 -5.53 6.74 -1.07
CA CYS A 128 -4.81 7.99 -1.31
C CYS A 128 -5.41 9.16 -0.50
N ASN A 129 -6.74 9.27 -0.51
CA ASN A 129 -7.47 10.33 0.19
C ASN A 129 -7.36 10.26 1.71
N ALA A 130 -6.99 9.11 2.31
CA ALA A 130 -6.79 9.03 3.75
C ALA A 130 -5.66 9.94 4.24
N CYS A 131 -4.67 10.19 3.38
CA CYS A 131 -3.55 11.10 3.65
C CYS A 131 -3.65 12.40 2.85
N HIS A 132 -4.08 12.32 1.59
CA HIS A 132 -4.05 13.42 0.63
C HIS A 132 -5.39 14.16 0.49
N MET A 133 -6.33 14.00 1.42
CA MET A 133 -7.56 14.82 1.42
C MET A 133 -7.29 16.33 1.44
N PRO A 134 -6.29 16.86 2.18
CA PRO A 134 -5.95 18.28 2.12
C PRO A 134 -5.49 18.69 0.72
N ASP A 135 -4.69 17.87 0.05
CA ASP A 135 -4.20 18.12 -1.31
C ASP A 135 -5.38 18.13 -2.29
N TYR A 136 -6.26 17.12 -2.22
CA TYR A 136 -7.51 17.04 -3.00
C TYR A 136 -8.37 18.30 -2.84
N ASN A 137 -8.60 18.75 -1.60
CA ASN A 137 -9.41 19.93 -1.31
C ASN A 137 -8.76 21.24 -1.77
N SER A 138 -7.43 21.26 -1.91
CA SER A 138 -6.66 22.46 -2.27
C SER A 138 -6.38 22.59 -3.77
N ALA A 139 -6.63 21.54 -4.55
CA ALA A 139 -6.44 21.57 -6.00
C ALA A 139 -7.41 22.56 -6.66
N ASN A 140 -6.91 23.34 -7.63
CA ASN A 140 -7.68 24.42 -8.28
C ASN A 140 -7.57 24.41 -9.82
N ASP A 141 -6.81 23.48 -10.38
CA ASP A 141 -6.60 23.36 -11.83
C ASP A 141 -6.48 21.87 -12.23
N PRO A 142 -7.61 21.15 -12.39
CA PRO A 142 -8.99 21.56 -12.08
C PRO A 142 -9.30 21.56 -10.57
N ASN A 143 -10.43 22.15 -10.17
CA ASN A 143 -10.84 22.18 -8.77
C ASN A 143 -11.55 20.88 -8.38
N HIS A 144 -10.82 19.97 -7.73
CA HIS A 144 -11.30 18.63 -7.47
C HIS A 144 -12.55 18.61 -6.58
N ALA A 145 -12.57 19.42 -5.52
CA ALA A 145 -13.67 19.43 -4.56
C ALA A 145 -14.92 20.15 -5.09
N ALA A 146 -14.75 21.28 -5.81
CA ALA A 146 -15.86 22.03 -6.38
C ALA A 146 -16.51 21.28 -7.53
N ASP A 147 -15.71 20.64 -8.37
CA ASP A 147 -16.18 19.83 -9.50
C ASP A 147 -16.49 18.38 -9.09
N GLN A 148 -16.34 18.04 -7.79
CA GLN A 148 -16.72 16.76 -7.20
C GLN A 148 -16.09 15.53 -7.89
N PHE A 149 -14.80 15.62 -8.22
CA PHE A 149 -14.03 14.50 -8.75
C PHE A 149 -14.00 13.31 -7.78
N PRO A 150 -13.93 12.06 -8.28
CA PRO A 150 -13.80 10.89 -7.42
C PRO A 150 -12.52 10.95 -6.59
N THR A 151 -12.54 10.30 -5.42
CA THR A 151 -11.37 10.19 -4.54
C THR A 151 -10.48 8.99 -4.86
N ASP A 152 -10.82 8.21 -5.89
CA ASP A 152 -9.92 7.20 -6.45
C ASP A 152 -8.88 7.90 -7.33
N CYS A 153 -7.83 8.41 -6.70
CA CYS A 153 -6.83 9.23 -7.36
C CYS A 153 -6.09 8.47 -8.47
N ALA A 154 -6.02 7.13 -8.39
CA ALA A 154 -5.30 6.29 -9.35
C ALA A 154 -5.97 6.26 -10.74
N GLU A 155 -7.22 6.70 -10.86
CA GLU A 155 -7.89 6.86 -12.16
C GLU A 155 -7.20 7.92 -13.04
N CYS A 156 -6.61 8.95 -12.41
CA CYS A 156 -6.03 10.10 -13.11
C CYS A 156 -4.55 10.33 -12.79
N HIS A 157 -4.08 9.98 -11.59
CA HIS A 157 -2.74 10.30 -11.10
C HIS A 157 -1.90 9.05 -10.88
N GLY A 158 -0.61 9.17 -11.19
CA GLY A 158 0.40 8.16 -10.85
C GLY A 158 1.23 8.55 -9.64
N THR A 159 1.82 7.56 -8.97
CA THR A 159 2.73 7.78 -7.84
C THR A 159 4.13 8.27 -8.27
N THR A 160 4.53 7.98 -9.51
CA THR A 160 5.82 8.41 -10.09
C THR A 160 5.78 9.86 -10.55
N ALA A 161 4.69 10.27 -11.19
CA ALA A 161 4.46 11.63 -11.66
C ALA A 161 3.01 12.00 -11.33
N TRP A 162 2.84 12.86 -10.34
CA TRP A 162 1.52 13.32 -9.91
C TRP A 162 0.93 14.36 -10.87
N VAL A 163 1.80 15.25 -11.39
CA VAL A 163 1.46 16.31 -12.35
C VAL A 163 2.44 16.24 -13.53
N PRO A 164 1.95 16.32 -14.79
CA PRO A 164 0.54 16.29 -15.18
C PRO A 164 -0.12 14.94 -14.84
N SER A 165 -1.44 14.92 -14.71
CA SER A 165 -2.20 13.67 -14.62
C SER A 165 -2.00 12.84 -15.90
N THR A 166 -2.16 11.52 -15.79
CA THR A 166 -2.18 10.60 -16.94
C THR A 166 -3.56 10.47 -17.58
N PHE A 167 -4.57 11.14 -17.03
CA PHE A 167 -5.91 11.18 -17.60
C PHE A 167 -5.91 11.75 -19.02
N ASP A 168 -6.40 10.97 -19.97
CA ASP A 168 -6.53 11.36 -21.37
C ASP A 168 -8.01 11.24 -21.78
N HIS A 169 -8.72 12.38 -21.72
CA HIS A 169 -10.13 12.42 -22.06
C HIS A 169 -10.39 12.03 -23.53
N ASP A 170 -9.57 12.50 -24.48
CA ASP A 170 -9.82 12.27 -25.91
C ASP A 170 -9.51 10.82 -26.33
N ALA A 171 -8.60 10.13 -25.62
CA ALA A 171 -8.34 8.71 -25.85
C ALA A 171 -9.43 7.81 -25.25
N MET A 172 -10.10 8.25 -24.18
CA MET A 172 -11.06 7.46 -23.43
C MET A 172 -12.52 7.78 -23.78
N TYR A 173 -12.79 9.02 -24.17
CA TYR A 173 -14.11 9.60 -24.34
C TYR A 173 -14.17 10.51 -25.58
N PHE A 174 -15.31 11.19 -25.74
CA PHE A 174 -15.58 12.08 -26.86
C PHE A 174 -14.48 13.12 -27.05
N ASN A 175 -13.99 13.27 -28.29
CA ASN A 175 -12.91 14.21 -28.58
C ASN A 175 -13.34 15.69 -28.41
N ILE A 176 -12.83 16.35 -27.36
CA ILE A 176 -13.15 17.74 -27.03
C ILE A 176 -11.93 18.68 -27.06
N TYR A 177 -10.72 18.13 -27.05
CA TYR A 177 -9.50 18.94 -27.12
C TYR A 177 -9.07 19.23 -28.57
N SER A 178 -9.71 18.61 -29.56
CA SER A 178 -9.47 18.87 -30.98
C SER A 178 -10.74 19.27 -31.76
N GLY A 179 -10.58 19.56 -33.05
CA GLY A 179 -11.69 19.90 -33.94
C GLY A 179 -12.49 21.13 -33.50
N ASN A 180 -13.79 21.13 -33.78
CA ASN A 180 -14.68 22.28 -33.53
C ASN A 180 -15.01 22.50 -32.04
N HIS A 181 -14.72 21.54 -31.16
CA HIS A 181 -14.87 21.69 -29.71
C HIS A 181 -13.60 22.21 -29.04
N SER A 182 -12.47 22.24 -29.74
CA SER A 182 -11.25 22.84 -29.20
C SER A 182 -11.52 24.30 -28.80
N SER A 183 -11.13 24.65 -27.57
CA SER A 183 -11.24 26.02 -27.02
C SER A 183 -12.67 26.58 -26.84
N VAL A 184 -13.73 25.78 -26.98
CA VAL A 184 -15.11 26.26 -26.73
C VAL A 184 -15.55 26.15 -25.26
N TRP A 185 -14.72 25.51 -24.44
CA TRP A 185 -14.98 25.23 -23.03
C TRP A 185 -13.74 25.57 -22.20
N ASN A 186 -13.94 25.89 -20.93
CA ASN A 186 -12.89 26.23 -19.96
C ASN A 186 -13.06 25.54 -18.60
N ASN A 187 -14.11 24.73 -18.43
CA ASN A 187 -14.37 23.90 -17.26
C ASN A 187 -15.07 22.60 -17.72
N CYS A 188 -14.74 21.47 -17.09
CA CYS A 188 -15.43 20.19 -17.21
C CYS A 188 -16.95 20.33 -16.99
N ALA A 189 -17.37 21.17 -16.04
CA ALA A 189 -18.78 21.41 -15.71
C ALA A 189 -19.60 22.02 -16.86
N THR A 190 -18.95 22.55 -17.91
CA THR A 190 -19.62 23.01 -19.13
C THR A 190 -20.33 21.86 -19.85
N CYS A 191 -19.76 20.66 -19.81
CA CYS A 191 -20.33 19.45 -20.42
C CYS A 191 -20.94 18.52 -19.37
N HIS A 192 -20.23 18.33 -18.25
CA HIS A 192 -20.64 17.43 -17.17
C HIS A 192 -21.48 18.19 -16.14
N THR A 193 -22.79 18.21 -16.37
CA THR A 193 -23.73 19.02 -15.58
C THR A 193 -24.16 18.35 -14.27
N SER A 194 -23.89 17.05 -14.12
CA SER A 194 -24.16 16.31 -12.89
C SER A 194 -22.93 16.29 -11.99
N PRO A 195 -23.02 16.79 -10.76
CA PRO A 195 -21.86 16.90 -9.86
C PRO A 195 -21.20 15.58 -9.47
N ASN A 196 -21.87 14.42 -9.52
CA ASN A 196 -21.26 13.13 -9.15
C ASN A 196 -21.37 12.08 -10.25
N ASP A 197 -21.69 12.51 -11.47
CA ASP A 197 -21.88 11.59 -12.59
C ASP A 197 -21.43 12.25 -13.89
N PHE A 198 -20.12 12.15 -14.16
CA PHE A 198 -19.52 12.63 -15.39
C PHE A 198 -20.06 11.88 -16.64
N SER A 199 -20.81 10.79 -16.49
CA SER A 199 -21.48 10.16 -17.63
C SER A 199 -22.72 10.92 -18.09
N VAL A 200 -23.23 11.86 -17.28
CA VAL A 200 -24.41 12.67 -17.60
C VAL A 200 -23.99 13.97 -18.29
N PHE A 201 -24.24 14.01 -19.59
CA PHE A 201 -24.06 15.19 -20.43
C PHE A 201 -25.04 15.16 -21.61
N THR A 202 -25.21 16.30 -22.30
CA THR A 202 -26.19 16.48 -23.37
C THR A 202 -25.60 17.28 -24.51
N CYS A 203 -25.75 16.79 -25.75
CA CYS A 203 -25.29 17.51 -26.93
C CYS A 203 -26.27 18.64 -27.28
N THR A 204 -27.57 18.37 -27.13
CA THR A 204 -28.66 19.22 -27.60
C THR A 204 -28.83 20.52 -26.84
N ASP A 205 -28.26 20.63 -25.64
CA ASP A 205 -28.34 21.85 -24.83
C ASP A 205 -27.51 22.97 -25.46
N CYS A 206 -26.36 22.62 -26.04
CA CYS A 206 -25.52 23.52 -26.84
C CYS A 206 -25.91 23.48 -28.33
N HIS A 207 -26.16 22.30 -28.88
CA HIS A 207 -26.58 22.09 -30.27
C HIS A 207 -28.09 22.19 -30.45
N ASN A 208 -28.70 23.30 -30.03
CA ASN A 208 -30.15 23.43 -29.91
C ASN A 208 -30.91 23.74 -31.22
N ASN A 209 -30.21 24.02 -32.33
CA ASN A 209 -30.83 24.32 -33.62
C ASN A 209 -31.13 23.05 -34.44
N GLN A 210 -32.20 22.35 -34.09
CA GLN A 210 -32.56 21.06 -34.69
C GLN A 210 -32.64 21.10 -36.23
N SER A 211 -33.17 22.19 -36.83
CA SER A 211 -33.32 22.28 -38.29
C SER A 211 -31.99 22.47 -39.00
N GLN A 212 -31.09 23.29 -38.43
CA GLN A 212 -29.75 23.48 -38.96
C GLN A 212 -28.92 22.20 -38.84
N LEU A 213 -28.98 21.51 -37.70
CA LEU A 213 -28.30 20.23 -37.54
C LEU A 213 -28.85 19.15 -38.48
N ALA A 214 -30.17 19.08 -38.67
CA ALA A 214 -30.76 18.15 -39.64
C ALA A 214 -30.27 18.41 -41.07
N ASN A 215 -30.13 19.68 -41.48
CA ASN A 215 -29.59 20.04 -42.79
C ASN A 215 -28.13 19.61 -42.95
N ASN A 216 -27.31 19.75 -41.90
CA ASN A 216 -25.92 19.31 -41.94
C ASN A 216 -25.76 17.78 -41.98
N HIS A 217 -26.79 17.04 -41.59
CA HIS A 217 -26.83 15.58 -41.61
C HIS A 217 -27.81 15.04 -42.67
N SER A 218 -28.11 15.80 -43.74
CA SER A 218 -29.05 15.41 -44.79
C SER A 218 -28.73 14.07 -45.44
N ASP A 219 -27.43 13.72 -45.45
CA ASP A 219 -26.92 12.53 -46.11
C ASP A 219 -26.82 11.34 -45.14
N VAL A 220 -27.17 11.53 -43.86
CA VAL A 220 -27.14 10.49 -42.82
C VAL A 220 -28.50 9.82 -42.71
N ASN A 221 -28.59 8.61 -43.26
CA ASN A 221 -29.82 7.81 -43.16
C ASN A 221 -30.07 7.41 -41.70
N GLY A 222 -31.28 7.67 -41.19
CA GLY A 222 -31.65 7.38 -39.79
C GLY A 222 -31.20 8.44 -38.78
N TYR A 223 -30.86 9.66 -39.23
CA TYR A 223 -30.58 10.80 -38.34
C TYR A 223 -31.69 11.00 -37.31
N SER A 224 -31.29 11.17 -36.04
CA SER A 224 -32.16 11.51 -34.93
C SER A 224 -31.53 12.60 -34.09
N PHE A 225 -32.33 13.60 -33.71
CA PHE A 225 -31.88 14.70 -32.87
C PHE A 225 -32.03 14.33 -31.39
N SER A 226 -31.11 13.49 -30.91
CA SER A 226 -30.97 13.16 -29.49
C SER A 226 -29.51 12.92 -29.15
N SER A 227 -29.10 13.26 -27.93
CA SER A 227 -27.71 13.07 -27.48
C SER A 227 -27.26 11.62 -27.65
N THR A 228 -28.11 10.65 -27.32
CA THR A 228 -27.84 9.21 -27.52
C THR A 228 -27.56 8.85 -28.97
N ALA A 229 -28.30 9.43 -29.92
CA ALA A 229 -28.05 9.17 -31.34
C ALA A 229 -26.74 9.81 -31.81
N CYS A 230 -26.39 10.98 -31.28
CA CYS A 230 -25.11 11.64 -31.57
C CYS A 230 -23.91 10.75 -31.19
N TYR A 231 -23.92 10.14 -29.99
CA TYR A 231 -22.83 9.29 -29.49
C TYR A 231 -22.57 8.07 -30.37
N ASN A 232 -23.63 7.48 -30.95
CA ASN A 232 -23.48 6.30 -31.79
C ASN A 232 -22.70 6.58 -33.08
N CYS A 233 -22.60 7.85 -33.50
CA CYS A 233 -21.91 8.26 -34.72
C CYS A 233 -20.64 9.07 -34.47
N HIS A 234 -20.54 9.78 -33.34
CA HIS A 234 -19.39 10.61 -32.99
C HIS A 234 -18.78 10.13 -31.66
N ASN A 235 -17.65 9.40 -31.76
CA ASN A 235 -16.77 9.04 -30.64
C ASN A 235 -15.45 9.82 -30.81
#